data_AF-A0A356GRM2-F1
#
_entry.id   AF-A0A356GRM2-F1
#
_cell.length_a   1.000
_cell.length_b   1.000
_cell.length_c   1.000
_cell.angle_alpha   90.00
_cell.angle_beta   90.00
_cell.angle_gamma   90.00
#
_symmetry.space_group_name_H-M   'P 1'
#
loop_
_entity.id
_entity.type
_entity.pdbx_description
1 polymer ?
#
loop_
_entity_poly.entity_id
_entity_poly.type
_entity_poly.pdbx_seq_one_letter_code
_entity_poly.pdbx_strand_id
1 'polypeptide(L)' 'MVPREILDRMARCRTREEGHRTGIEIARETIERILPRVSGLQVSAPFGKVETALAVLGKSAVEIPRDG' A
#
# COMPACT_ATOMS: atom_id res chain seq x y z
N MET A 1 -5.30 2.96 16.81
CA MET A 1 -6.60 3.47 16.32
C MET A 1 -6.40 4.00 14.90
N VAL A 2 -7.38 3.85 14.00
CA VAL A 2 -7.30 4.32 12.61
C VAL A 2 -8.02 5.68 12.46
N PRO A 3 -7.46 6.68 11.74
CA PRO A 3 -8.13 7.97 11.53
C PRO A 3 -9.49 7.84 10.85
N ARG A 4 -10.45 8.70 11.23
CA ARG A 4 -11.83 8.66 10.71
C ARG A 4 -11.90 8.85 9.20
N GLU A 5 -11.09 9.75 8.62
CA GLU A 5 -11.05 9.96 7.17
C GLU A 5 -10.69 8.70 6.38
N ILE A 6 -9.83 7.84 6.94
CA ILE A 6 -9.44 6.58 6.34
C ILE A 6 -10.58 5.57 6.45
N LEU A 7 -11.23 5.49 7.61
CA LEU A 7 -12.41 4.64 7.80
C LEU A 7 -13.55 5.02 6.86
N ASP A 8 -13.82 6.32 6.69
CA ASP A 8 -14.88 6.82 5.83
C ASP A 8 -14.59 6.54 4.34
N ARG A 9 -13.32 6.59 3.91
CA ARG A 9 -12.91 6.17 2.55
C ARG A 9 -13.11 4.68 2.33
N MET A 10 -12.65 3.86 3.28
CA MET A 10 -12.78 2.40 3.20
C MET A 10 -14.25 1.95 3.21
N ALA A 11 -15.11 2.63 3.97
CA ALA A 11 -16.55 2.33 4.05
C ALA A 11 -17.31 2.59 2.73
N ARG A 12 -16.75 3.38 1.80
CA ARG A 12 -17.35 3.65 0.48
C ARG A 12 -17.07 2.55 -0.54
N CYS A 13 -16.07 1.71 -0.31
CA CYS A 13 -15.74 0.59 -1.19
C CYS A 13 -16.84 -0.48 -1.11
N ARG A 14 -17.31 -0.95 -2.28
CA ARG A 14 -18.37 -1.96 -2.41
C ARG A 14 -17.81 -3.34 -2.75
N THR A 15 -16.62 -3.39 -3.32
CA THR A 15 -15.95 -4.64 -3.69
C THR A 15 -14.61 -4.80 -3.00
N ARG A 16 -14.10 -6.04 -3.01
CA ARG A 16 -12.77 -6.37 -2.49
C ARG A 16 -11.69 -5.64 -3.29
N GLU A 17 -11.85 -5.57 -4.61
CA GLU A 17 -10.93 -4.93 -5.55
C GLU A 17 -10.88 -3.42 -5.30
N GLU A 18 -12.04 -2.80 -5.07
CA GLU A 18 -12.11 -1.38 -4.70
C GLU A 18 -11.43 -1.11 -3.36
N GLY A 19 -11.70 -1.94 -2.35
CA GLY A 19 -11.04 -1.83 -1.05
C GLY A 19 -9.53 -2.01 -1.15
N HIS A 20 -9.09 -2.94 -2.00
CA HIS A 20 -7.67 -3.16 -2.26
C HIS A 20 -6.98 -1.95 -2.89
N ARG A 21 -7.56 -1.42 -3.98
CA ARG A 21 -7.07 -0.21 -4.66
C ARG A 21 -7.04 0.99 -3.72
N THR A 22 -8.13 1.22 -2.98
CA THR A 22 -8.25 2.33 -2.02
C THR A 22 -7.20 2.23 -0.92
N GLY A 23 -6.93 1.01 -0.42
CA GLY A 23 -5.86 0.78 0.57
C GLY A 23 -4.47 1.11 0.03
N ILE A 24 -4.18 0.77 -1.24
CA ILE A 24 -2.91 1.13 -1.88
C ILE A 24 -2.79 2.65 -2.03
N GLU A 25 -3.85 3.34 -2.45
CA GLU A 25 -3.88 4.81 -2.56
C GLU A 25 -3.60 5.48 -1.22
N ILE A 26 -4.29 5.05 -0.15
CA ILE A 26 -4.08 5.56 1.22
C ILE A 26 -2.62 5.37 1.66
N ALA A 27 -2.04 4.20 1.41
CA ALA A 27 -0.66 3.91 1.76
C ALA A 27 0.33 4.81 1.00
N ARG A 28 0.09 5.05 -0.30
CA ARG A 28 0.91 5.95 -1.12
C ARG A 28 0.83 7.39 -0.66
N GLU A 29 -0.37 7.91 -0.40
CA GLU A 29 -0.55 9.26 0.15
C GLU A 29 0.14 9.41 1.52
N THR A 30 0.09 8.36 2.35
CA THR A 30 0.77 8.35 3.65
C THR A 30 2.27 8.44 3.46
N ILE A 31 2.82 7.61 2.55
CA ILE A 31 4.25 7.62 2.18
C ILE A 31 4.68 9.00 1.70
N GLU A 32 3.96 9.60 0.76
CA GLU A 32 4.27 10.93 0.21
C GLU A 32 4.34 12.01 1.30
N ARG A 33 3.44 11.96 2.29
CA ARG A 33 3.42 12.90 3.41
C ARG A 33 4.61 12.74 4.38
N ILE A 34 5.08 11.51 4.59
CA ILE A 34 6.12 11.22 5.60
C ILE A 34 7.53 11.16 5.01
N LEU A 35 7.68 10.82 3.73
CA LEU A 35 8.97 10.57 3.09
C LEU A 35 9.96 11.74 3.23
N PRO A 36 9.56 13.03 3.14
CA PRO A 36 10.48 14.14 3.37
C PRO A 36 11.01 14.26 4.82
N ARG A 37 10.45 13.49 5.76
CA ARG A 37 10.74 13.57 7.20
C ARG A 37 11.46 12.33 7.74
N VAL A 38 11.76 11.35 6.88
CA VAL A 38 12.38 10.09 7.26
C VAL A 38 13.46 9.68 6.26
N SER A 39 14.48 8.95 6.71
CA SER A 39 15.56 8.49 5.82
C SER A 39 15.19 7.30 4.93
N GLY A 40 14.01 6.72 5.12
CA GLY A 40 13.54 5.56 4.36
C GLY A 40 12.24 4.99 4.89
N LEU A 41 11.73 3.97 4.20
CA LEU A 41 10.48 3.30 4.51
C LEU A 41 10.68 1.78 4.51
N GLN A 42 10.01 1.11 5.44
CA GLN A 42 9.86 -0.33 5.42
C GLN A 42 8.40 -0.64 5.12
N VAL A 43 8.15 -1.41 4.07
CA VAL A 43 6.81 -1.84 3.67
C VAL A 43 6.71 -3.34 3.92
N SER A 44 5.75 -3.76 4.74
CA SER A 44 5.48 -5.17 4.98
C SER A 44 4.59 -5.75 3.87
N ALA A 45 4.85 -7.01 3.50
CA ALA A 45 4.00 -7.80 2.60
C ALA A 45 3.17 -8.80 3.42
N PRO A 46 2.08 -8.36 4.09
CA PRO A 46 1.31 -9.22 4.96
C PRO A 46 0.72 -10.39 4.16
N PHE A 47 0.79 -11.59 4.74
CA PHE A 47 0.29 -12.83 4.13
C PHE A 47 0.96 -13.14 2.77
N GLY A 48 2.21 -12.74 2.59
CA GLY A 48 2.98 -13.03 1.37
C GLY A 48 2.56 -12.22 0.14
N LYS A 49 1.74 -11.17 0.30
CA LYS A 49 1.26 -10.31 -0.81
C LYS A 49 2.30 -9.30 -1.25
N VAL A 50 3.38 -9.79 -1.86
CA VAL A 50 4.51 -8.97 -2.30
C VAL A 50 4.08 -7.94 -3.36
N GLU A 51 3.16 -8.31 -4.24
CA GLU A 51 2.63 -7.44 -5.29
C GLU A 51 1.96 -6.20 -4.71
N THR A 52 1.25 -6.35 -3.58
CA THR A 52 0.65 -5.22 -2.87
C THR A 52 1.71 -4.28 -2.31
N ALA A 53 2.77 -4.82 -1.71
CA ALA A 53 3.87 -4.02 -1.19
C ALA A 53 4.60 -3.26 -2.32
N LEU A 54 4.83 -3.91 -3.46
CA LEU A 54 5.43 -3.29 -4.63
C LEU A 54 4.54 -2.18 -5.22
N ALA A 55 3.23 -2.41 -5.31
CA ALA A 55 2.27 -1.41 -5.79
C ALA A 55 2.26 -0.14 -4.92
N VAL A 56 2.39 -0.30 -3.59
CA VAL A 56 2.53 0.82 -2.65
C VAL A 56 3.84 1.57 -2.88
N LEU A 57 4.94 0.88 -3.19
CA LEU A 57 6.23 1.49 -3.52
C LEU A 57 6.29 2.08 -4.93
N GLY A 58 5.19 2.07 -5.69
CA GLY A 58 5.15 2.54 -7.07
C GLY A 58 5.96 1.67 -8.04
N LYS A 59 6.28 0.44 -7.64
CA LYS A 59 6.99 -0.52 -8.47
C LYS A 59 5.97 -1.43 -9.15
N SER A 60 5.99 -1.45 -10.48
CA SER A 60 5.42 -2.57 -11.23
C SER A 60 6.25 -3.82 -10.92
N ALA A 61 5.64 -5.00 -10.92
CA ALA A 61 6.35 -6.26 -10.72
C ALA A 61 7.46 -6.40 -11.77
N VAL A 62 8.67 -5.94 -11.43
CA VAL A 62 9.89 -6.44 -12.05
C VAL A 62 9.89 -7.92 -11.66
N GLU A 63 9.97 -8.81 -12.65
CA GLU A 63 10.21 -10.23 -12.41
C GLU A 63 11.40 -10.32 -11.46
N ILE A 64 11.12 -10.62 -10.19
CA ILE A 64 12.16 -10.97 -9.25
C ILE A 64 12.59 -12.37 -9.70
N PRO A 65 13.83 -12.55 -10.20
CA PRO A 65 14.32 -13.87 -10.54
C PRO A 65 14.10 -14.74 -9.32
N ARG A 66 13.34 -15.83 -9.48
CA ARG A 66 13.29 -16.86 -8.46
C ARG A 66 14.59 -17.61 -8.60
N ASP A 67 15.60 -17.19 -7.85
CA ASP A 67 16.80 -17.98 -7.68
C ASP A 67 16.36 -19.34 -7.12
N GLY A 68 16.63 -20.38 -7.89
CA GLY A 68 16.46 -21.79 -7.54
C GLY A 68 17.69 -22.37 -6.88
#